data_AF-A0A543K6G7-F1
#
_entry.id   AF-A0A543K6G7-F1
#
_cell.length_a   1.000
_cell.length_b   1.000
_cell.length_c   1.000
_cell.angle_alpha   90.00
_cell.angle_beta   90.00
_cell.angle_gamma   90.00
#
_symmetry.space_group_name_H-M   'P 1'
#
loop_
_entity.id
_entity.type
_entity.pdbx_description
1 polymer ?
#
loop_
_entity_poly.entity_id
_entity_poly.type
_entity_poly.pdbx_seq_one_letter_code
_entity_poly.pdbx_strand_id
1 'polypeptide(L)'
;MKVISYNLNKHKAIGELDDLVEATGADILCLQEAVSGELAPEIAALQLVEATARNRLGLAVYLRRNTFDALEVRSLALKKSLHDRVLKPAEERMLAVRLRDIDHGREFI
;
A
#
# COMPACT_ATOMS: atom_id res chain seq x y z
N MET A 1 -11.85 10.82 5.25
CA MET A 1 -11.09 9.64 4.80
C MET A 1 -11.38 9.35 3.34
N LYS A 2 -10.47 9.71 2.44
CA LYS A 2 -10.46 9.36 1.02
C LYS A 2 -9.39 8.32 0.76
N VAL A 3 -9.76 7.20 0.14
CA VAL A 3 -8.86 6.08 -0.15
C VAL A 3 -8.72 5.91 -1.65
N ILE A 4 -7.48 5.78 -2.11
CA ILE A 4 -7.16 5.42 -3.50
C ILE A 4 -6.54 4.03 -3.50
N SER A 5 -7.03 3.18 -4.40
CA SER A 5 -6.39 1.90 -4.75
C SER A 5 -5.93 2.00 -6.19
N TYR A 6 -4.63 1.85 -6.43
CA TYR A 6 -4.03 2.16 -7.72
C TYR A 6 -3.00 1.11 -8.15
N ASN A 7 -3.23 0.51 -9.32
CA ASN A 7 -2.27 -0.41 -9.92
C ASN A 7 -1.34 0.39 -10.83
N LEU A 8 -0.04 0.34 -10.55
CA LEU A 8 0.97 1.12 -11.26
C LEU A 8 1.31 0.60 -12.67
N ASN A 9 0.68 -0.48 -13.13
CA ASN A 9 0.99 -1.16 -14.38
C ASN A 9 2.49 -1.45 -14.48
N LYS A 10 2.97 -2.34 -13.61
CA LYS A 10 4.41 -2.67 -13.45
C LYS A 10 5.26 -1.43 -13.18
N HIS A 11 4.86 -0.63 -12.20
CA HIS A 11 5.57 0.57 -11.73
C HIS A 11 5.64 1.75 -12.71
N LYS A 12 5.00 1.67 -13.88
CA LYS A 12 5.05 2.73 -14.89
C LYS A 12 4.34 4.02 -14.47
N ALA A 13 3.28 3.91 -13.70
CA ALA A 13 2.47 5.04 -13.26
C ALA A 13 2.96 5.67 -11.94
N ILE A 14 4.22 5.44 -11.55
CA ILE A 14 4.76 6.01 -10.31
C ILE A 14 4.87 7.55 -10.37
N GLY A 15 5.16 8.09 -11.56
CA GLY A 15 5.43 9.52 -11.75
C GLY A 15 4.21 10.44 -11.71
N GLU A 16 2.99 9.89 -11.59
CA GLU A 16 1.75 10.67 -11.51
C GLU A 16 1.12 10.66 -10.10
N LEU A 17 1.77 9.98 -9.14
CA LEU A 17 1.17 9.79 -7.82
C LEU A 17 1.08 11.07 -7.00
N ASP A 18 2.05 11.98 -7.11
CA ASP A 18 1.99 13.28 -6.43
C ASP A 18 0.76 14.08 -6.91
N ASP A 19 0.64 14.28 -8.22
CA ASP A 19 -0.50 14.97 -8.84
C ASP A 19 -1.84 14.30 -8.48
N LEU A 20 -1.89 12.97 -8.50
CA LEU A 20 -3.09 12.20 -8.13
C LEU A 20 -3.50 12.47 -6.68
N VAL A 21 -2.54 12.45 -5.75
CA VAL A 21 -2.80 12.67 -4.32
C VAL A 21 -3.22 14.12 -4.06
N GLU A 22 -2.57 15.09 -4.68
CA GLU A 22 -2.92 16.52 -4.53
C GLU A 22 -4.30 16.82 -5.10
N ALA A 23 -4.60 16.37 -6.33
CA ALA A 23 -5.87 16.65 -7.00
C ALA A 23 -7.08 16.02 -6.29
N THR A 24 -6.89 14.85 -5.68
CA THR A 24 -7.97 14.15 -4.97
C THR A 24 -8.05 14.50 -3.49
N GLY A 25 -6.94 14.97 -2.90
CA GLY A 25 -6.78 15.12 -1.46
C GLY A 25 -6.85 13.77 -0.75
N ALA A 26 -6.21 12.73 -1.30
CA ALA A 26 -6.24 11.39 -0.73
C ALA A 26 -5.65 11.36 0.69
N ASP A 27 -6.19 10.49 1.54
CA ASP A 27 -5.69 10.25 2.90
C ASP A 27 -4.91 8.93 2.99
N ILE A 28 -5.27 7.98 2.14
CA ILE A 28 -4.71 6.63 2.07
C ILE A 28 -4.48 6.29 0.59
N LEU A 29 -3.29 5.81 0.27
CA LEU A 29 -2.93 5.35 -1.06
C LEU A 29 -2.42 3.91 -1.00
N CYS A 30 -3.18 2.99 -1.59
CA CYS A 30 -2.85 1.58 -1.70
C CYS A 30 -2.34 1.29 -3.11
N LEU A 31 -1.08 0.91 -3.25
CA LEU A 31 -0.43 0.65 -4.53
C LEU A 31 -0.34 -0.85 -4.82
N GLN A 32 -0.57 -1.22 -6.08
CA GLN A 32 -0.27 -2.54 -6.62
C GLN A 32 0.75 -2.45 -7.76
N GLU A 33 1.48 -3.54 -7.95
CA GLU A 33 2.54 -3.64 -8.96
C GLU A 33 3.66 -2.60 -8.78
N ALA A 34 4.00 -2.29 -7.53
CA ALA A 34 5.10 -1.39 -7.19
C ALA A 34 6.43 -2.15 -7.12
N VAL A 35 7.52 -1.56 -7.62
CA VAL A 35 8.87 -2.06 -7.31
C VAL A 35 9.28 -1.51 -5.95
N SER A 36 9.27 -2.36 -4.92
CA SER A 36 9.39 -1.91 -3.51
C SER A 36 10.71 -1.18 -3.20
N GLY A 37 11.79 -1.51 -3.90
CA GLY A 37 13.08 -0.82 -3.76
C GLY A 37 13.15 0.54 -4.45
N GLU A 38 12.15 0.90 -5.26
CA GLU A 38 12.06 2.17 -6.00
C GLU A 38 10.96 3.08 -5.42
N LEU A 39 10.29 2.66 -4.35
CA LEU A 39 9.27 3.46 -3.69
C LEU A 39 9.89 4.59 -2.86
N ALA A 40 9.42 5.81 -3.11
CA ALA A 40 9.77 6.95 -2.29
C ALA A 40 9.18 6.78 -0.87
N PRO A 41 9.86 7.26 0.18
CA PRO A 41 9.33 7.22 1.54
C PRO A 41 8.12 8.14 1.74
N GLU A 42 7.90 9.08 0.83
CA GLU A 42 6.82 10.05 0.85
C GLU A 42 6.31 10.32 -0.58
N ILE A 43 5.00 10.50 -0.72
CA ILE A 43 4.30 10.92 -1.94
C ILE A 43 3.35 12.03 -1.53
N ALA A 44 3.56 13.24 -2.06
CA ALA A 44 2.94 14.47 -1.60
C ALA A 44 2.96 14.57 -0.06
N ALA A 45 1.80 14.49 0.61
CA ALA A 45 1.68 14.54 2.07
C ALA A 45 1.45 13.17 2.73
N LEU A 46 1.67 12.07 1.99
CA LEU A 46 1.47 10.71 2.45
C LEU A 46 2.81 10.02 2.68
N GLN A 47 2.96 9.36 3.83
CA GLN A 47 4.17 8.63 4.19
C GLN A 47 3.99 7.14 3.93
N LEU A 48 5.01 6.48 3.39
CA LEU A 48 5.06 5.03 3.23
C LEU A 48 4.98 4.37 4.61
N VAL A 49 3.99 3.51 4.79
CA VAL A 49 3.81 2.72 6.02
C VAL A 49 4.43 1.35 5.87
N GLU A 50 4.19 0.69 4.73
CA GLU A 50 4.72 -0.64 4.47
C GLU A 50 4.70 -0.94 2.97
N ALA A 51 5.65 -1.77 2.54
CA ALA A 51 5.68 -2.38 1.22
C ALA A 51 6.10 -3.85 1.30
N THR A 52 5.45 -4.72 0.54
CA THR A 52 5.87 -6.13 0.46
C THR A 52 7.20 -6.24 -0.28
N ALA A 53 8.21 -6.90 0.28
CA ALA A 53 9.58 -6.87 -0.27
C ALA A 53 10.01 -8.16 -1.01
N ARG A 54 9.21 -9.23 -0.96
CA ARG A 54 9.64 -10.56 -1.45
C ARG A 54 9.59 -10.74 -2.96
N ASN A 55 8.95 -9.82 -3.69
CA ASN A 55 8.72 -9.92 -5.12
C ASN A 55 9.30 -8.74 -5.87
N ARG A 56 9.56 -8.92 -7.17
CA ARG A 56 9.89 -7.79 -8.07
C ARG A 56 8.80 -6.72 -8.08
N LEU A 57 7.53 -7.15 -7.98
CA LEU A 57 6.36 -6.28 -7.95
C LEU A 57 5.53 -6.63 -6.70
N GLY A 58 5.22 -5.61 -5.90
CA GLY A 58 4.60 -5.75 -4.60
C GLY A 58 3.40 -4.81 -4.40
N LEU A 59 2.92 -4.82 -3.16
CA LEU A 59 1.93 -3.91 -2.61
C LEU A 59 2.63 -2.86 -1.74
N ALA A 60 2.04 -1.68 -1.66
CA ALA A 60 2.45 -0.66 -0.69
C ALA A 60 1.25 0.12 -0.16
N VAL A 61 1.38 0.65 1.05
CA VAL A 61 0.37 1.53 1.66
C VAL A 61 1.05 2.80 2.14
N TYR A 62 0.49 3.94 1.74
CA TYR A 62 0.84 5.26 2.25
C TYR A 62 -0.32 5.86 3.04
N LEU A 63 -0.01 6.57 4.12
CA LEU A 63 -1.00 7.24 4.98
C LEU A 63 -0.64 8.71 5.22
N ARG A 64 -1.67 9.55 5.38
CA ARG A 64 -1.53 10.93 5.83
C ARG A 64 -1.18 10.96 7.32
N ARG A 65 0.09 11.22 7.64
CA ARG A 65 0.61 11.15 9.01
C ARG A 65 -0.06 12.09 10.01
N ASN A 66 -0.52 13.25 9.54
CA ASN A 66 -1.19 14.23 10.40
C ASN A 66 -2.64 13.85 10.76
N THR A 67 -3.16 12.75 10.19
CA THR A 67 -4.56 12.32 10.36
C THR A 67 -4.65 10.88 10.85
N PHE A 68 -3.70 10.02 10.46
CA PHE A 68 -3.74 8.59 10.78
C PHE A 68 -2.42 8.07 11.36
N ASP A 69 -2.53 7.32 12.45
CA ASP A 69 -1.46 6.48 12.98
C ASP A 69 -1.61 5.04 12.46
N ALA A 70 -0.53 4.45 11.93
CA ALA A 70 -0.48 3.01 11.68
C ALA A 70 -0.21 2.27 13.00
N LEU A 71 -1.19 1.53 13.50
CA LEU A 71 -1.08 0.78 14.75
C LEU A 71 -0.47 -0.62 14.56
N GLU A 72 -0.87 -1.29 13.50
CA GLU A 72 -0.40 -2.64 13.20
C GLU A 72 -0.34 -2.85 11.69
N VAL A 73 0.72 -3.51 11.22
CA VAL A 73 0.87 -3.89 9.84
C VAL A 73 1.09 -5.40 9.73
N ARG A 74 0.37 -6.04 8.80
CA ARG A 74 0.48 -7.49 8.56
C ARG A 74 0.60 -7.77 7.08
N SER A 75 1.69 -8.42 6.70
CA SER A 75 1.87 -9.04 5.38
C SER A 75 1.54 -10.52 5.47
N LEU A 76 0.58 -10.98 4.67
CA LEU A 76 0.12 -12.37 4.66
C LEU A 76 0.35 -13.00 3.28
N ALA A 77 0.88 -14.22 3.29
CA ALA A 77 0.88 -15.08 2.12
C ALA A 77 -0.48 -15.78 2.02
N LEU A 78 -1.21 -15.57 0.92
CA LEU A 78 -2.48 -16.25 0.68
C LEU A 78 -2.21 -17.73 0.37
N LYS A 79 -3.00 -18.63 0.97
CA LYS A 79 -2.93 -20.07 0.68
C LYS A 79 -3.19 -20.30 -0.81
N LYS A 80 -2.36 -21.13 -1.43
CA LYS A 80 -2.44 -21.51 -2.85
C LYS A 80 -3.85 -21.99 -3.22
N SER A 81 -4.37 -21.50 -4.35
CA SER A 81 -5.37 -22.24 -5.12
C SER A 81 -4.73 -23.53 -5.64
N LEU A 82 -5.50 -24.60 -5.87
CA LEU A 82 -5.00 -25.85 -6.44
C LEU A 82 -4.21 -25.63 -7.74
N HIS A 83 -4.55 -24.60 -8.51
CA HIS A 83 -3.84 -24.18 -9.72
C HIS A 83 -2.44 -23.58 -9.47
N ASP A 84 -2.18 -23.02 -8.28
CA ASP A 84 -0.90 -22.39 -7.91
C ASP A 84 0.14 -23.39 -7.39
N ARG A 85 -0.24 -24.66 -7.18
CA ARG A 85 0.66 -25.68 -6.62
C ARG A 85 1.80 -26.06 -7.58
N VAL A 86 1.65 -25.76 -8.88
CA VAL A 86 2.60 -26.08 -9.95
C VAL A 86 3.54 -24.90 -10.26
N LEU A 87 3.17 -23.66 -9.95
CA LEU A 87 3.93 -22.46 -10.34
C LEU A 87 4.29 -21.62 -9.10
N LYS A 88 5.55 -21.72 -8.66
CA LYS A 88 6.29 -20.79 -7.78
C LYS A 88 5.93 -20.74 -6.27
N PRO A 89 6.85 -20.24 -5.41
CA PRO A 89 6.66 -20.13 -3.96
C PRO A 89 5.45 -19.24 -3.63
N ALA A 90 4.81 -19.49 -2.48
CA ALA A 90 3.73 -18.64 -1.99
C ALA A 90 4.32 -17.31 -1.50
N GLU A 91 4.29 -16.32 -2.38
CA GLU A 91 4.79 -14.98 -2.12
C GLU A 91 3.72 -14.15 -1.36
N GLU A 92 4.14 -13.09 -0.64
CA GLU A 92 3.22 -12.20 0.08
C GLU A 92 2.23 -11.55 -0.90
N ARG A 93 0.92 -11.67 -0.65
CA ARG A 93 -0.14 -11.18 -1.56
C ARG A 93 -1.15 -10.27 -0.89
N MET A 94 -1.07 -10.12 0.42
CA MET A 94 -1.99 -9.30 1.19
C MET A 94 -1.18 -8.44 2.15
N LEU A 95 -1.49 -7.16 2.16
CA LEU A 95 -0.98 -6.18 3.10
C LEU A 95 -2.19 -5.58 3.81
N ALA A 96 -2.23 -5.71 5.13
CA ALA A 96 -3.26 -5.15 5.97
C ALA A 96 -2.63 -4.14 6.93
N VAL A 97 -3.27 -2.99 7.08
CA VAL A 97 -2.83 -1.92 7.99
C VAL A 97 -4.00 -1.56 8.88
N ARG A 98 -3.84 -1.79 10.19
CA ARG A 98 -4.74 -1.24 11.20
C ARG A 98 -4.33 0.20 11.45
N LEU A 99 -5.24 1.13 11.24
CA LEU A 99 -5.00 2.57 11.36
C LEU A 99 -5.96 3.22 12.34
N ARG A 100 -5.49 4.27 13.02
CA ARG A 100 -6.26 5.06 13.97
C ARG A 100 -6.35 6.51 13.50
N ASP A 101 -7.55 7.02 13.38
CA ASP A 101 -7.85 8.44 13.17
C ASP A 101 -7.50 9.21 14.45
N ILE A 102 -6.57 10.15 14.34
CA ILE A 102 -6.04 10.92 15.47
C ILE A 102 -7.10 11.88 16.02
N ASP A 103 -7.94 12.44 15.16
CA ASP A 103 -8.92 13.47 15.52
C ASP A 103 -10.15 12.87 16.20
N HIS A 104 -10.59 11.69 15.74
CA HIS A 104 -11.83 11.06 16.19
C HIS A 104 -11.61 9.82 17.06
N GLY A 105 -10.36 9.36 17.22
CA GLY A 105 -10.00 8.17 18.00
C GLY A 105 -10.58 6.87 17.44
N ARG A 106 -11.00 6.85 16.18
CA ARG A 106 -11.60 5.67 15.52
C ARG A 106 -10.53 4.80 14.89
N GLU A 107 -10.73 3.49 14.94
CA GLU A 107 -9.81 2.52 14.32
C GLU A 107 -10.44 1.84 13.10
N PHE A 108 -9.61 1.56 12.10
CA PHE A 108 -9.98 0.93 10.83
C PHE A 108 -8.98 -0.17 10.47
N ILE A 109 -9.42 -1.16 9.70
CA ILE A 109 -8.62 -2.24 9.09
C ILE A 109 -9.05 -2.39 7.64
#